data_AF-A5ZA37-F1
#
_entry.id   AF-A5ZA37-F1
#
_cell.length_a   1.000
_cell.length_b   1.000
_cell.length_c   1.000
_cell.angle_alpha   90.00
_cell.angle_beta   90.00
_cell.angle_gamma   90.00
#
_symmetry.space_group_name_H-M   'P 1'
#
loop_
_entity.id
_entity.type
_entity.pdbx_description
1 polymer ?
#
loop_
_entity_poly.entity_id
_entity_poly.type
_entity_poly.pdbx_seq_one_letter_code
_entity_poly.pdbx_strand_id
1 'polypeptide(L)'
;MALNLDKEYTERPEDQTKCVYCGNELGHKYKWAMAVTRSFKVCNDECKAALESYIQKDKKRKTAMFMLIFVACVIYIITQLFSIQNLLLLSCSQMLGGIAFFFLPYPFISFETFYKVNIKKTVKICKVIGGLLMISAVVFAVLFFV
;
A
#
# COMPACT_ATOMS: atom_id res chain seq x y z
N MET A 1 18.92 -4.08 35.03
CA MET A 1 17.50 -3.68 35.06
C MET A 1 16.90 -4.05 33.71
N ALA A 2 16.44 -5.30 33.59
CA ALA A 2 15.87 -5.84 32.36
C ALA A 2 14.46 -5.28 32.19
N LEU A 3 14.30 -4.31 31.30
CA LEU A 3 13.00 -3.77 30.93
C LEU A 3 12.24 -4.86 30.16
N ASN A 4 11.24 -5.41 30.84
CA ASN A 4 10.15 -6.24 30.33
C ASN A 4 9.56 -5.57 29.07
N LEU A 5 9.91 -6.07 27.88
CA LEU A 5 9.42 -5.59 26.58
C LEU A 5 8.47 -6.62 25.91
N ASP A 6 8.20 -7.71 26.61
CA ASP A 6 7.47 -8.90 26.14
C ASP A 6 5.97 -8.85 26.48
N LYS A 7 5.46 -7.72 27.01
CA LYS A 7 4.05 -7.55 27.41
C LYS A 7 3.35 -6.33 26.80
N GLU A 8 3.79 -5.85 25.64
CA GLU A 8 2.95 -4.93 24.87
C GLU A 8 1.91 -5.76 24.10
N TYR A 9 0.74 -5.91 24.74
CA TYR A 9 -0.51 -6.55 24.31
C TYR A 9 -0.57 -6.90 22.80
N THR A 10 -0.10 -8.10 22.44
CA THR A 10 -0.31 -8.65 21.10
C THR A 10 -1.78 -9.02 20.97
N GLU A 11 -2.59 -8.10 20.45
CA GLU A 11 -3.99 -8.34 20.15
C GLU A 11 -4.05 -9.43 19.06
N ARG A 12 -4.38 -10.66 19.47
CA ARG A 12 -4.46 -11.83 18.59
C ARG A 12 -5.91 -11.97 18.11
N PRO A 13 -6.16 -11.90 16.80
CA PRO A 13 -7.49 -12.14 16.25
C PRO A 13 -7.83 -13.63 16.40
N GLU A 14 -8.80 -13.97 17.24
CA GLU A 14 -9.22 -15.36 17.45
C GLU A 14 -9.83 -15.95 16.17
N ASP A 15 -10.64 -15.15 15.49
CA ASP A 15 -11.53 -15.48 14.36
C ASP A 15 -10.86 -15.38 12.97
N GLN A 16 -9.53 -15.26 12.92
CA GLN A 16 -8.81 -15.25 11.65
C GLN A 16 -8.77 -16.67 11.03
N THR A 17 -9.57 -16.89 9.98
CA THR A 17 -9.71 -18.16 9.25
C THR A 17 -8.93 -18.22 7.93
N LYS A 18 -8.41 -17.09 7.44
CA LYS A 18 -7.65 -16.98 6.18
C LYS A 18 -6.30 -16.33 6.39
N CYS A 19 -5.31 -16.72 5.60
CA CYS A 19 -3.97 -16.15 5.65
C CYS A 19 -3.99 -14.70 5.15
N VAL A 20 -3.47 -13.78 5.95
CA VAL A 20 -3.46 -12.34 5.64
C VAL A 20 -2.73 -12.00 4.35
N TYR A 21 -1.65 -12.73 4.05
CA TYR A 21 -0.80 -12.43 2.91
C TYR A 21 -1.41 -12.96 1.60
N CYS A 22 -1.64 -14.27 1.51
CA CYS A 22 -2.08 -14.94 0.28
C CYS A 22 -3.61 -15.08 0.16
N GLY A 23 -4.32 -15.17 1.28
CA GLY A 23 -5.77 -15.38 1.31
C GLY A 23 -6.26 -16.81 1.37
N ASN A 24 -5.36 -17.79 1.43
CA ASN A 24 -5.72 -19.19 1.54
C ASN A 24 -6.33 -19.47 2.91
N GLU A 25 -7.21 -20.45 2.99
CA GLU A 25 -7.78 -20.89 4.26
C GLU A 25 -6.68 -21.44 5.18
N LEU A 26 -6.74 -21.06 6.44
CA LEU A 26 -5.83 -21.54 7.48
C LEU A 26 -6.40 -22.84 8.03
N GLY A 27 -5.70 -23.94 7.77
CA GLY A 27 -5.98 -25.21 8.45
C GLY A 27 -5.49 -25.18 9.91
N HIS A 28 -5.40 -26.36 10.53
CA HIS A 28 -4.93 -26.50 11.92
C HIS A 28 -3.46 -26.09 12.16
N LYS A 29 -2.63 -26.09 11.10
CA LYS A 29 -1.23 -25.65 11.18
C LYS A 29 -1.10 -24.25 10.59
N TYR A 30 -0.96 -23.25 11.46
CA TYR A 30 -0.70 -21.87 11.09
C TYR A 30 0.52 -21.35 11.84
N LYS A 31 1.16 -20.31 11.28
CA LYS A 31 2.29 -19.61 11.89
C LYS A 31 1.91 -18.18 12.22
N TRP A 32 2.58 -17.61 13.22
CA TRP A 32 2.42 -16.20 13.56
C TRP A 32 3.50 -15.36 12.88
N ALA A 33 3.06 -14.31 12.19
CA ALA A 33 3.90 -13.24 11.68
C ALA A 33 3.68 -11.99 12.53
N MET A 34 4.76 -11.33 12.94
CA MET A 34 4.66 -10.16 13.83
C MET A 34 4.64 -8.87 13.02
N ALA A 35 3.67 -8.00 13.32
CA ALA A 35 3.46 -6.72 12.66
C ALA A 35 3.36 -5.60 13.68
N VAL A 36 4.49 -4.99 14.02
CA VAL A 36 4.67 -3.84 14.93
C VAL A 36 3.96 -4.00 16.29
N THR A 37 2.63 -3.90 16.35
CA THR A 37 1.80 -4.06 17.56
C THR A 37 0.86 -5.26 17.54
N ARG A 38 0.67 -5.94 16.40
CA ARG A 38 -0.27 -7.06 16.23
C ARG A 38 0.40 -8.27 15.58
N SER A 39 -0.15 -9.47 15.84
CA SER A 39 0.34 -10.72 15.25
C SER A 39 -0.72 -11.35 14.36
N PHE A 40 -0.32 -11.81 13.18
CA PHE A 40 -1.22 -12.33 12.15
C PHE A 40 -0.95 -13.81 11.88
N LYS A 41 -2.02 -14.59 11.61
CA LYS A 41 -1.89 -15.98 11.18
C LYS A 41 -1.52 -16.05 9.69
N VAL A 42 -0.50 -16.85 9.37
CA VAL A 42 -0.03 -17.11 8.00
C VAL A 42 0.11 -18.61 7.74
N CYS A 43 -0.02 -19.01 6.47
CA CYS A 43 -0.06 -20.42 6.09
C CYS A 43 1.32 -21.11 6.08
N ASN A 44 2.41 -20.39 5.80
CA ASN A 44 3.75 -20.93 5.64
C ASN A 44 4.84 -19.88 5.91
N ASP A 45 6.10 -20.31 6.02
CA ASP A 45 7.24 -19.43 6.31
C ASP A 45 7.51 -18.41 5.20
N GLU A 46 7.22 -18.76 3.95
CA GLU A 46 7.31 -17.83 2.83
C GLU A 46 6.35 -16.65 3.01
N CYS A 47 5.08 -16.92 3.35
CA CYS A 47 4.12 -15.85 3.62
C CYS A 47 4.50 -15.04 4.86
N LYS A 48 5.13 -15.67 5.87
CA LYS A 48 5.68 -14.98 7.03
C LYS A 48 6.77 -14.00 6.62
N ALA A 49 7.80 -14.47 5.93
CA ALA A 49 8.92 -13.65 5.49
C ALA A 49 8.47 -12.54 4.53
N ALA A 50 7.54 -12.83 3.62
CA ALA A 50 6.99 -11.84 2.71
C ALA A 50 6.17 -10.77 3.43
N LEU A 51 5.39 -11.15 4.46
CA LEU A 51 4.62 -10.22 5.29
C LEU A 51 5.55 -9.33 6.14
N GLU A 52 6.55 -9.91 6.79
CA GLU A 52 7.51 -9.16 7.62
C GLU A 52 8.36 -8.20 6.77
N SER A 53 8.88 -8.66 5.61
CA SER A 53 9.58 -7.79 4.66
C SER A 53 8.70 -6.65 4.16
N TYR A 54 7.42 -6.94 3.94
CA TYR A 54 6.42 -5.97 3.53
C TYR A 54 6.20 -4.90 4.62
N ILE A 55 6.01 -5.31 5.88
CA ILE A 55 5.82 -4.41 7.03
C ILE A 55 7.06 -3.54 7.27
N GLN A 56 8.25 -4.11 7.17
CA GLN A 56 9.50 -3.36 7.34
C GLN A 56 9.64 -2.25 6.28
N LYS A 57 9.25 -2.54 5.04
CA LYS A 57 9.23 -1.54 3.96
C LYS A 57 8.12 -0.52 4.13
N ASP A 58 6.95 -0.93 4.63
CA ASP A 58 5.82 -0.04 4.95
C ASP A 58 6.27 1.01 5.98
N LYS A 59 6.86 0.59 7.10
CA LYS A 59 7.32 1.51 8.15
C LYS A 59 8.28 2.59 7.64
N LYS A 60 9.19 2.24 6.73
CA LYS A 60 10.20 3.18 6.21
C LYS A 60 9.68 4.08 5.07
N ARG A 61 8.79 3.57 4.22
CA ARG A 61 8.40 4.25 2.97
C ARG A 61 6.96 4.75 2.92
N LYS A 62 6.11 4.39 3.88
CA LYS A 62 4.71 4.84 3.93
C LYS A 62 4.59 6.36 4.01
N THR A 63 5.35 7.01 4.88
CA THR A 63 5.35 8.48 4.99
C THR A 63 5.80 9.15 3.69
N ALA A 64 6.85 8.62 3.05
CA ALA A 64 7.33 9.15 1.77
C ALA A 64 6.30 8.97 0.65
N MET A 65 5.62 7.82 0.59
CA MET A 65 4.54 7.57 -0.36
C MET A 65 3.39 8.57 -0.18
N PHE A 66 2.90 8.75 1.05
CA PHE A 66 1.83 9.71 1.34
C PHE A 66 2.24 11.14 1.00
N MET A 67 3.48 11.54 1.30
CA MET A 67 3.99 12.86 0.95
C MET A 67 4.01 13.07 -0.57
N LEU A 68 4.48 12.10 -1.36
CA LEU A 68 4.48 12.19 -2.82
C LEU A 68 3.07 12.32 -3.40
N ILE A 69 2.12 11.53 -2.89
CA ILE A 69 0.72 11.59 -3.34
C ILE A 69 0.07 12.91 -2.94
N PHE A 70 0.34 13.39 -1.73
CA PHE A 70 -0.14 14.68 -1.26
C PHE A 70 0.37 15.82 -2.15
N VAL A 71 1.67 15.84 -2.47
CA VAL A 71 2.26 16.84 -3.38
C VAL A 71 1.63 16.75 -4.77
N ALA A 72 1.45 15.55 -5.32
CA ALA A 72 0.80 15.36 -6.62
C ALA A 72 -0.64 15.91 -6.62
N CYS A 73 -1.42 15.63 -5.56
CA CYS A 73 -2.78 16.16 -5.41
C CYS A 73 -2.81 17.68 -5.27
N VAL A 74 -1.89 18.28 -4.49
CA VAL A 74 -1.81 19.73 -4.32
C VAL A 74 -1.49 20.42 -5.65
N ILE A 75 -0.53 19.90 -6.42
CA ILE A 75 -0.19 20.43 -7.75
C ILE A 75 -1.41 20.34 -8.67
N TYR A 76 -2.12 19.22 -8.65
CA TYR A 76 -3.34 19.02 -9.45
C TYR A 76 -4.41 20.06 -9.11
N ILE A 77 -4.70 20.24 -7.81
CA ILE A 77 -5.72 21.20 -7.33
C ILE A 77 -5.33 22.64 -7.70
N ILE A 78 -4.07 23.05 -7.52
CA ILE A 78 -3.60 24.39 -7.88
C ILE A 78 -3.75 24.63 -9.39
N THR A 79 -3.37 23.64 -10.21
CA THR A 79 -3.48 23.76 -11.68
C THR A 79 -4.93 23.98 -12.11
N GLN A 80 -5.88 23.29 -11.47
CA GLN A 80 -7.32 23.43 -11.74
C GLN A 80 -7.90 24.75 -11.19
N LEU A 81 -7.52 25.17 -9.98
CA LEU A 81 -8.03 26.40 -9.36
C LEU A 81 -7.62 27.67 -10.10
N PHE A 82 -6.40 27.72 -10.64
CA PHE A 82 -5.89 28.89 -11.35
C PHE A 82 -6.16 28.83 -12.86
N SER A 83 -6.93 27.85 -13.35
CA SER A 83 -7.17 27.63 -14.79
C SER A 83 -5.90 27.65 -15.63
N ILE A 84 -4.77 27.21 -15.04
CA ILE A 84 -3.50 27.15 -15.74
C ILE A 84 -3.62 25.94 -16.67
N GLN A 85 -3.94 26.17 -17.94
CA GLN A 85 -3.99 25.15 -18.99
C GLN A 85 -2.60 24.60 -19.37
N ASN A 86 -1.67 24.55 -18.42
CA ASN A 86 -0.44 23.78 -18.58
C ASN A 86 -0.76 22.29 -18.42
N LEU A 87 -1.30 21.71 -19.50
CA LEU A 87 -1.63 20.30 -19.61
C LEU A 87 -0.40 19.40 -19.32
N LEU A 88 0.81 19.92 -19.57
CA LEU A 88 2.08 19.30 -19.20
C LEU A 88 2.23 19.13 -17.68
N LEU A 89 1.90 20.16 -16.89
CA LEU A 89 2.03 20.13 -15.43
C LEU A 89 1.03 19.14 -14.82
N LEU A 90 -0.19 19.12 -15.38
CA LEU A 90 -1.24 18.17 -15.02
C LEU A 90 -0.78 16.72 -15.28
N SER A 91 -0.26 16.46 -16.47
CA SER A 91 0.25 15.14 -16.88
C SER A 91 1.41 14.70 -15.98
N CYS A 92 2.33 15.61 -15.65
CA CYS A 92 3.43 15.33 -14.72
C CYS A 92 2.94 14.97 -13.32
N SER A 93 1.98 15.70 -12.76
CA SER A 93 1.42 15.38 -11.43
C SER A 93 0.73 14.02 -11.40
N GLN A 94 -0.01 13.68 -12.46
CA GLN A 94 -0.73 12.41 -12.59
C GLN A 94 0.24 11.24 -12.78
N MET A 95 1.33 11.45 -13.53
CA MET A 95 2.39 10.46 -13.71
C MET A 95 3.14 10.22 -12.40
N LEU A 96 3.42 11.27 -11.63
CA LEU A 96 4.06 11.16 -10.31
C LEU A 96 3.18 10.37 -9.32
N GLY A 97 1.87 10.62 -9.33
CA GLY A 97 0.90 9.82 -8.59
C GLY A 97 0.87 8.35 -9.04
N GLY A 98 0.81 8.10 -10.35
CA GLY A 98 0.84 6.74 -10.91
C GLY A 98 2.09 5.95 -10.55
N ILE A 99 3.27 6.58 -10.62
CA ILE A 99 4.56 6.00 -10.21
C ILE A 99 4.54 5.66 -8.72
N ALA A 100 4.04 6.56 -7.86
CA ALA A 100 3.94 6.30 -6.43
C ALA A 100 3.07 5.07 -6.14
N PHE A 101 1.88 4.97 -6.76
CA PHE A 101 1.00 3.81 -6.59
C PHE A 101 1.58 2.50 -7.16
N PHE A 102 2.36 2.57 -8.24
CA PHE A 102 2.91 1.40 -8.91
C PHE A 102 4.16 0.83 -8.20
N PHE A 103 5.10 1.69 -7.82
CA PHE A 103 6.36 1.29 -7.17
C PHE A 103 6.25 1.16 -5.66
N LEU A 104 5.32 1.89 -5.05
CA LEU A 104 5.02 1.82 -3.63
C LEU A 104 3.55 1.39 -3.45
N PRO A 105 3.16 0.16 -3.84
CA PRO A 105 1.78 -0.31 -3.69
C PRO A 105 1.52 -0.70 -2.22
N TYR A 106 1.64 0.24 -1.30
CA TYR A 106 1.27 0.04 0.09
C TYR A 106 -0.22 0.34 0.22
N PRO A 107 -1.06 -0.63 0.63
CA PRO A 107 -2.47 -0.44 0.88
C PRO A 107 -2.68 0.77 1.79
N PHE A 108 -3.59 1.67 1.39
CA PHE A 108 -4.12 2.76 2.21
C PHE A 108 -4.93 2.28 3.42
N ILE A 109 -4.87 0.98 3.71
CA ILE A 109 -5.85 0.31 4.53
C ILE A 109 -5.25 -0.02 5.88
N SER A 110 -6.06 0.21 6.91
CA SER A 110 -5.71 -0.14 8.28
C SER A 110 -5.42 -1.63 8.39
N PHE A 111 -4.58 -1.99 9.35
CA PHE A 111 -4.25 -3.38 9.67
C PHE A 111 -5.50 -4.24 9.92
N GLU A 112 -6.61 -3.63 10.33
CA GLU A 112 -7.91 -4.31 10.51
C GLU A 112 -8.56 -4.75 9.20
N THR A 113 -8.30 -4.05 8.11
CA THR A 113 -8.88 -4.43 6.82
C THR A 113 -8.11 -5.58 6.18
N PHE A 114 -6.89 -5.85 6.63
CA PHE A 114 -6.16 -7.05 6.22
C PHE A 114 -6.81 -8.36 6.71
N TYR A 115 -7.73 -8.30 7.67
CA TYR A 115 -8.57 -9.44 8.05
C TYR A 115 -9.66 -9.76 7.02
N LYS A 116 -10.11 -8.74 6.27
CA LYS A 116 -11.16 -8.89 5.25
C LYS A 116 -10.58 -9.03 3.84
N VAL A 117 -9.45 -8.38 3.57
CA VAL A 117 -8.85 -8.31 2.23
C VAL A 117 -7.36 -8.64 2.28
N ASN A 118 -6.95 -9.64 1.50
CA ASN A 118 -5.58 -10.16 1.52
C ASN A 118 -4.59 -9.15 0.92
N ILE A 119 -3.40 -9.03 1.53
CA ILE A 119 -2.34 -8.10 1.12
C ILE A 119 -1.96 -8.31 -0.35
N LYS A 120 -1.80 -9.56 -0.81
CA LYS A 120 -1.39 -9.85 -2.20
C LYS A 120 -2.42 -9.34 -3.22
N LYS A 121 -3.71 -9.45 -2.91
CA LYS A 121 -4.78 -8.93 -3.78
C LYS A 121 -4.75 -7.40 -3.78
N THR A 122 -4.64 -6.78 -2.62
CA THR A 122 -4.62 -5.32 -2.52
C THR A 122 -3.42 -4.69 -3.21
N VAL A 123 -2.22 -5.26 -3.02
CA VAL A 123 -1.01 -4.83 -3.73
C VAL A 123 -1.20 -4.90 -5.24
N LYS A 124 -1.86 -5.96 -5.74
CA LYS A 124 -2.19 -6.10 -7.17
C LYS A 124 -3.15 -5.01 -7.64
N ILE A 125 -4.19 -4.70 -6.86
CA ILE A 125 -5.14 -3.62 -7.16
C ILE A 125 -4.42 -2.25 -7.20
N CYS A 126 -3.59 -1.93 -6.20
CA CYS A 126 -2.81 -0.69 -6.18
C CYS A 126 -1.91 -0.56 -7.42
N LYS A 127 -1.23 -1.63 -7.84
CA LYS A 127 -0.43 -1.62 -9.06
C LYS A 127 -1.26 -1.41 -10.32
N VAL A 128 -2.44 -2.03 -10.41
CA VAL A 128 -3.35 -1.84 -11.57
C VAL A 128 -3.84 -0.39 -11.63
N ILE A 129 -4.25 0.19 -10.50
CA ILE A 129 -4.68 1.60 -10.43
C ILE A 129 -3.51 2.52 -10.81
N GLY A 130 -2.31 2.30 -10.26
CA GLY A 130 -1.13 3.08 -10.62
C GLY A 130 -0.77 2.98 -12.10
N GLY A 131 -0.89 1.78 -12.69
CA GLY A 131 -0.71 1.56 -14.13
C GLY A 131 -1.72 2.32 -14.99
N LEU A 132 -3.01 2.26 -14.62
CA LEU A 132 -4.06 3.02 -15.32
C LEU A 132 -3.81 4.53 -15.25
N LEU A 133 -3.40 5.05 -14.08
CA LEU A 133 -3.04 6.45 -13.92
C LEU A 133 -1.86 6.85 -14.82
N MET A 134 -0.81 6.04 -14.91
CA MET A 134 0.31 6.30 -15.80
C MET A 134 -0.11 6.29 -17.28
N ILE A 135 -0.92 5.32 -17.71
CA ILE A 135 -1.42 5.25 -19.09
C ILE A 135 -2.25 6.51 -19.41
N SER A 136 -3.16 6.90 -18.52
CA SER A 136 -3.96 8.11 -18.72
C SER A 136 -3.10 9.37 -18.81
N ALA A 137 -2.06 9.50 -17.98
CA ALA A 137 -1.12 10.62 -18.04
C ALA A 137 -0.38 10.69 -19.39
N VAL A 138 0.03 9.53 -19.94
CA VAL A 138 0.67 9.47 -21.27
C VAL A 138 -0.32 9.85 -22.36
N VAL A 139 -1.57 9.39 -22.31
CA VAL A 139 -2.61 9.77 -23.28
C VAL A 139 -2.85 11.28 -23.26
N PHE A 140 -2.97 11.89 -22.06
CA PHE A 140 -3.11 13.34 -21.94
C PHE A 140 -1.89 14.10 -22.48
N ALA A 141 -0.68 13.59 -22.24
CA ALA A 141 0.53 14.17 -22.80
C ALA A 141 0.58 14.06 -24.33
N VAL A 142 0.19 12.94 -24.93
CA VAL A 142 0.15 12.78 -26.39
C VAL A 142 -0.89 13.70 -27.02
N LEU A 143 -2.10 13.79 -26.43
CA LEU A 143 -3.14 14.70 -26.87
C LEU A 143 -2.74 16.19 -26.74
N PHE A 144 -1.74 16.53 -25.94
CA PHE A 144 -1.18 17.88 -25.89
C PHE A 144 -0.35 18.23 -27.12
N PHE A 145 0.36 17.24 -27.69
CA PHE A 145 1.28 17.44 -28.81
C PHE A 145 0.61 17.30 -30.19
N VAL A 146 -0.61 16.75 -30.24
CA VAL A 146 -1.44 16.61 -31.45
C VAL A 146 -2.44 17.76 -31.52
#